data_AF-A0A6A1VAC2-F1
#
_entry.id   AF-A0A6A1VAC2-F1
#
_cell.length_a   1.000
_cell.length_b   1.000
_cell.length_c   1.000
_cell.angle_alpha   90.00
_cell.angle_beta   90.00
_cell.angle_gamma   90.00
#
_symmetry.space_group_name_H-M   'P 1'
#
loop_
_entity.id
_entity.type
_entity.pdbx_description
1 polymer ?
#
loop_
_entity_poly.entity_id
_entity_poly.type
_entity_poly.pdbx_seq_one_letter_code
_entity_poly.pdbx_strand_id
1 'polypeptide(L)'
;MEDRPKLLILYATQTGNALDAAERVAREAERRACLVKLLSMDEYDVSSLPYEGTVIFVVSTTGQGDTPDPMKVVFWRFLLQRHLSKDWLEGVCYGVFGLGDSGYQKYNFVAKKLDKRLSDLGAMAIVEKGLGDDQHPSGYEAALDPWMLSLWSMLNRINPKFFPHGLDFAIPDMKLVDQPKVQIAYHGDDKVDSQVPPNSDNLLDLKWIEIPMERARSMSRGKFTNVKNRPDCFLKMIKNQPLTRAGCGKDVRHFEFEFVSSAVEYQVGDVLEVLPGQNPSAVDAFIQRCNLDPDAFITVHHRDMDNHLLQSCTIAKVPIRLKDFVELTMDVASASPRRYFFEARTLYV
;
A
#
# COMPACT_ATOMS: atom_id res chain seq x y z
N MET A 1 -12.73 -8.65 -31.18
CA MET A 1 -12.95 -8.24 -29.79
C MET A 1 -12.59 -6.77 -29.74
N GLU A 2 -13.52 -5.92 -29.31
CA GLU A 2 -13.25 -4.47 -29.19
C GLU A 2 -12.16 -4.26 -28.13
N ASP A 3 -11.08 -3.59 -28.52
CA ASP A 3 -9.99 -3.22 -27.62
C ASP A 3 -10.50 -2.16 -26.65
N ARG A 4 -10.81 -2.58 -25.41
CA ARG A 4 -11.33 -1.68 -24.37
C ARG A 4 -10.16 -0.95 -23.72
N PRO A 5 -10.20 0.39 -23.60
CA PRO A 5 -9.12 1.13 -23.00
C PRO A 5 -8.96 0.74 -21.52
N LYS A 6 -7.72 0.45 -21.10
CA LYS A 6 -7.37 0.25 -19.70
C LYS A 6 -6.97 1.61 -19.10
N LEU A 7 -7.56 1.97 -17.95
CA LEU A 7 -7.19 3.15 -17.18
C LEU A 7 -5.94 2.84 -16.36
N LEU A 8 -4.83 3.53 -16.64
CA LEU A 8 -3.61 3.41 -15.86
C LEU A 8 -3.68 4.29 -14.61
N ILE A 9 -3.44 3.70 -13.44
CA ILE A 9 -3.33 4.38 -12.15
C ILE A 9 -1.93 4.09 -11.59
N LEU A 10 -1.14 5.14 -11.39
CA LEU A 10 0.18 5.09 -10.81
C LEU A 10 0.15 5.68 -9.40
N TYR A 11 0.68 4.95 -8.42
CA TYR A 11 0.74 5.44 -7.04
C TYR A 11 2.16 5.48 -6.48
N ALA A 12 2.38 6.42 -5.55
CA ALA A 12 3.58 6.46 -4.73
C ALA A 12 3.21 6.70 -3.27
N THR A 13 3.64 5.79 -2.40
CA THR A 13 3.29 5.79 -0.98
C THR A 13 4.50 5.49 -0.11
N GLN A 14 4.55 6.07 1.10
CA GLN A 14 5.53 5.68 2.12
C GLN A 14 4.93 4.70 3.13
N THR A 15 3.72 5.00 3.61
CA THR A 15 3.06 4.26 4.71
C THR A 15 1.75 3.59 4.29
N GLY A 16 1.41 3.59 3.00
CA GLY A 16 0.26 2.87 2.44
C GLY A 16 -0.98 3.72 2.14
N ASN A 17 -1.13 4.92 2.68
CA ASN A 17 -2.34 5.74 2.47
C ASN A 17 -2.61 6.08 0.99
N ALA A 18 -1.56 6.36 0.21
CA ALA A 18 -1.73 6.67 -1.22
C ALA A 18 -2.07 5.42 -2.04
N LEU A 19 -1.58 4.24 -1.63
CA LEU A 19 -2.00 2.96 -2.21
C LEU A 19 -3.47 2.70 -1.93
N ASP A 20 -3.94 2.91 -0.70
CA ASP A 20 -5.36 2.72 -0.33
C ASP A 20 -6.29 3.65 -1.14
N ALA A 21 -5.93 4.93 -1.27
CA ALA A 21 -6.63 5.88 -2.12
C ALA A 21 -6.63 5.44 -3.60
N ALA A 22 -5.49 4.98 -4.12
CA ALA A 22 -5.40 4.49 -5.51
C ALA A 22 -6.23 3.22 -5.73
N GLU A 23 -6.23 2.28 -4.77
CA GLU A 23 -7.08 1.10 -4.81
C GLU A 23 -8.56 1.47 -4.73
N ARG A 24 -8.94 2.53 -4.00
CA ARG A 24 -10.31 3.05 -4.01
C ARG A 24 -10.71 3.59 -5.38
N VAL A 25 -9.86 4.41 -6.01
CA VAL A 25 -10.10 4.91 -7.37
C VAL A 25 -10.23 3.74 -8.36
N ALA A 26 -9.35 2.73 -8.25
CA ALA A 26 -9.42 1.52 -9.07
C ALA A 26 -10.75 0.77 -8.91
N ARG A 27 -11.16 0.48 -7.67
CA ARG A 27 -12.43 -0.21 -7.38
C ARG A 27 -13.64 0.56 -7.92
N GLU A 28 -13.66 1.88 -7.79
CA GLU A 28 -14.74 2.72 -8.32
C GLU A 28 -14.77 2.73 -9.86
N ALA A 29 -13.63 2.68 -10.52
CA ALA A 29 -13.56 2.52 -11.97
C ALA A 29 -14.05 1.12 -12.41
N GLU A 30 -13.60 0.06 -11.73
CA GLU A 30 -14.03 -1.32 -12.02
C GLU A 30 -15.54 -1.52 -11.77
N ARG A 31 -16.10 -0.88 -10.72
CA ARG A 31 -17.56 -0.78 -10.48
C ARG A 31 -18.30 -0.26 -11.71
N ARG A 32 -17.68 0.62 -12.51
CA ARG A 32 -18.25 1.19 -13.74
C ARG A 32 -17.87 0.41 -15.00
N ALA A 33 -17.42 -0.84 -14.85
CA ALA A 33 -16.92 -1.72 -15.92
C ALA A 33 -15.70 -1.16 -16.69
N CYS A 34 -14.97 -0.21 -16.09
CA CYS A 34 -13.71 0.29 -16.61
C CYS A 34 -12.59 -0.70 -16.26
N LEU A 35 -11.76 -1.08 -17.25
CA LEU A 35 -10.59 -1.90 -17.00
C LEU A 35 -9.50 -1.03 -16.36
N VAL A 36 -8.88 -1.51 -15.28
CA VAL A 36 -7.86 -0.73 -14.55
C VAL A 36 -6.53 -1.47 -14.54
N LYS A 37 -5.44 -0.72 -14.71
CA LYS A 37 -4.08 -1.16 -14.44
C LYS A 37 -3.53 -0.30 -13.30
N LEU A 38 -3.34 -0.89 -12.12
CA LEU A 38 -2.82 -0.21 -10.93
C LEU A 38 -1.37 -0.62 -10.69
N LEU A 39 -0.43 0.31 -10.72
CA LEU A 39 0.99 0.04 -10.51
C LEU A 39 1.64 1.05 -9.55
N SER A 40 2.65 0.57 -8.82
CA SER A 40 3.55 1.45 -8.07
C SER A 40 4.50 2.16 -9.03
N MET A 41 4.88 3.40 -8.73
CA MET A 41 5.75 4.20 -9.62
C MET A 41 7.15 3.64 -9.82
N ASP A 42 7.65 2.81 -8.90
CA ASP A 42 8.93 2.10 -9.00
C ASP A 42 8.88 0.86 -9.90
N GLU A 43 7.69 0.34 -10.20
CA GLU A 43 7.45 -0.78 -11.11
C GLU A 43 7.09 -0.34 -12.53
N TYR A 44 6.81 0.95 -12.72
CA TYR A 44 6.42 1.50 -14.00
C TYR A 44 7.63 2.07 -14.75
N ASP A 45 7.77 1.68 -16.02
CA ASP A 45 8.76 2.29 -16.91
C ASP A 45 8.28 3.66 -17.37
N VAL A 46 8.79 4.70 -16.72
CA VAL A 46 8.50 6.11 -17.01
C VAL A 46 8.74 6.51 -18.47
N SER A 47 9.62 5.81 -19.20
CA SER A 47 9.86 6.09 -20.62
C SER A 47 8.66 5.73 -21.51
N SER A 48 7.72 4.93 -20.98
CA SER A 48 6.48 4.56 -21.66
C SER A 48 5.36 5.60 -21.54
N LEU A 49 5.49 6.62 -20.66
CA LEU A 49 4.44 7.63 -20.46
C LEU A 49 3.93 8.32 -21.73
N PRO A 50 4.77 8.70 -22.73
CA PRO A 50 4.30 9.35 -23.94
C PRO A 50 3.35 8.52 -24.80
N TYR A 51 3.34 7.19 -24.59
CA TYR A 51 2.48 6.27 -25.33
C TYR A 51 1.16 5.98 -24.61
N GLU A 52 0.98 6.51 -23.40
CA GLU A 52 -0.25 6.34 -22.62
C GLU A 52 -1.31 7.37 -23.03
N GLY A 53 -2.56 6.94 -23.18
CA GLY A 53 -3.65 7.88 -23.48
C GLY A 53 -4.10 8.68 -22.25
N THR A 54 -4.32 8.02 -21.12
CA THR A 54 -4.77 8.67 -19.88
C THR A 54 -4.17 8.01 -18.65
N VAL A 55 -3.56 8.81 -17.77
CA VAL A 55 -2.86 8.34 -16.57
C VAL A 55 -3.33 9.08 -15.32
N ILE A 56 -3.67 8.33 -14.27
CA ILE A 56 -4.05 8.88 -12.97
C ILE A 56 -2.90 8.70 -11.98
N PHE A 57 -2.49 9.78 -11.32
CA PHE A 57 -1.41 9.77 -10.35
C PHE A 57 -1.95 9.97 -8.94
N VAL A 58 -1.57 9.09 -8.01
CA VAL A 58 -1.95 9.19 -6.59
C VAL A 58 -0.69 9.18 -5.73
N VAL A 59 -0.34 10.32 -5.12
CA VAL A 59 0.98 10.49 -4.48
C VAL A 59 0.88 11.09 -3.09
N SER A 60 1.58 10.51 -2.11
CA SER A 60 1.78 11.14 -0.80
C SER A 60 2.93 12.14 -0.79
N THR A 61 2.90 13.11 0.11
CA THR A 61 4.05 13.96 0.45
C THR A 61 4.70 13.47 1.74
N THR A 62 6.03 13.30 1.78
CA THR A 62 6.77 12.82 2.95
C THR A 62 7.64 13.91 3.57
N GLY A 63 7.97 13.76 4.87
CA GLY A 63 8.95 14.59 5.58
C GLY A 63 8.75 16.09 5.37
N GLN A 64 9.78 16.77 4.85
CA GLN A 64 9.77 18.20 4.56
C GLN A 64 9.43 18.46 3.10
N GLY A 65 8.32 17.90 2.61
CA GLY A 65 7.83 18.07 1.25
C GLY A 65 8.56 17.24 0.19
N ASP A 66 9.10 16.09 0.60
CA ASP A 66 9.83 15.17 -0.26
C ASP A 66 8.90 14.13 -0.89
N THR A 67 9.35 13.56 -2.01
CA THR A 67 8.64 12.46 -2.68
C THR A 67 8.79 11.16 -1.88
N PRO A 68 7.79 10.28 -1.88
CA PRO A 68 7.93 8.92 -1.35
C PRO A 68 9.04 8.16 -2.07
N ASP A 69 9.66 7.19 -1.40
CA ASP A 69 10.80 6.46 -1.95
C ASP A 69 10.51 5.77 -3.30
N PRO A 70 9.34 5.12 -3.51
CA PRO A 70 8.99 4.53 -4.81
C PRO A 70 8.98 5.53 -5.98
N MET A 71 8.76 6.82 -5.71
CA MET A 71 8.76 7.87 -6.73
C MET A 71 10.14 8.51 -6.93
N LYS A 72 10.97 8.54 -5.88
CA LYS A 72 12.12 9.45 -5.76
C LYS A 72 13.23 9.20 -6.78
N VAL A 73 13.65 7.95 -6.95
CA VAL A 73 14.92 7.65 -7.66
C VAL A 73 14.76 7.50 -9.17
N VAL A 74 13.78 6.71 -9.62
CA VAL A 74 13.61 6.40 -11.04
C VAL A 74 12.66 7.41 -11.67
N PHE A 75 11.41 7.41 -11.21
CA PHE A 75 10.33 8.18 -11.80
C PHE A 75 10.58 9.69 -11.76
N TRP A 76 10.80 10.25 -10.56
CA TRP A 76 10.93 11.69 -10.39
C TRP A 76 12.20 12.25 -11.03
N ARG A 77 13.34 11.57 -10.87
CA ARG A 77 14.60 11.98 -11.50
C ARG A 77 14.51 11.98 -13.02
N PHE A 78 13.82 11.00 -13.62
CA PHE A 78 13.61 10.95 -15.06
C PHE A 78 12.80 12.16 -15.53
N LEU A 79 11.66 12.43 -14.90
CA LEU A 79 10.84 13.59 -15.28
C LEU A 79 11.58 14.92 -15.15
N LEU A 80 12.57 15.05 -14.26
CA LEU A 80 13.37 16.27 -14.09
C LEU A 80 14.53 16.42 -15.10
N GLN A 81 14.73 15.48 -16.03
CA GLN A 81 15.79 15.56 -17.02
C GLN A 81 15.60 16.76 -17.95
N ARG A 82 16.68 17.54 -18.13
CA ARG A 82 16.67 18.79 -18.93
C ARG A 82 16.50 18.57 -20.43
N HIS A 83 16.77 17.37 -20.93
CA HIS A 83 16.67 17.07 -22.35
C HIS A 83 15.24 16.71 -22.80
N LEU A 84 14.31 16.51 -21.85
CA LEU A 84 12.91 16.30 -22.19
C LEU A 84 12.33 17.60 -22.77
N SER A 85 11.74 17.50 -23.97
CA SER A 85 11.07 18.62 -24.63
C SER A 85 9.80 19.01 -23.87
N LYS A 86 9.30 20.22 -24.16
CA LYS A 86 8.01 20.69 -23.61
C LYS A 86 6.80 19.96 -24.17
N ASP A 87 7.00 19.17 -25.22
CA ASP A 87 5.95 18.43 -25.92
C ASP A 87 6.13 16.90 -25.69
N TRP A 88 6.98 16.51 -24.74
CA TRP A 88 7.33 15.11 -24.51
C TRP A 88 6.12 14.24 -24.10
N LEU A 89 5.12 14.86 -23.45
CA LEU A 89 3.84 14.24 -23.08
C LEU A 89 2.67 14.82 -23.89
N GLU A 90 2.94 15.35 -25.09
CA GLU A 90 1.87 15.80 -25.97
C GLU A 90 0.90 14.64 -26.27
N GLY A 91 -0.40 14.90 -26.11
CA GLY A 91 -1.45 13.89 -26.27
C GLY A 91 -1.77 13.08 -25.01
N VAL A 92 -0.93 13.13 -23.97
CA VAL A 92 -1.19 12.44 -22.71
C VAL A 92 -2.17 13.25 -21.86
N CYS A 93 -3.29 12.63 -21.49
CA CYS A 93 -4.23 13.17 -20.52
C CYS A 93 -3.88 12.69 -19.11
N TYR A 94 -4.03 13.53 -18.08
CA TYR A 94 -3.74 13.09 -16.70
C TYR A 94 -4.63 13.71 -15.63
N GLY A 95 -4.68 13.04 -14.48
CA GLY A 95 -5.23 13.59 -13.23
C GLY A 95 -4.28 13.30 -12.06
N VAL A 96 -4.18 14.22 -11.10
CA VAL A 96 -3.34 14.05 -9.90
C VAL A 96 -4.19 14.16 -8.64
N PHE A 97 -4.08 13.17 -7.76
CA PHE A 97 -4.57 13.24 -6.39
C PHE A 97 -3.39 13.18 -5.41
N GLY A 98 -3.27 14.20 -4.58
CA GLY A 98 -2.25 14.29 -3.55
C GLY A 98 -2.79 13.89 -2.19
N LEU A 99 -1.98 13.18 -1.41
CA LEU A 99 -2.19 13.00 0.03
C LEU A 99 -1.16 13.85 0.78
N GLY A 100 -1.65 14.72 1.65
CA GLY A 100 -0.84 15.58 2.49
C GLY A 100 -1.55 15.93 3.79
N ASP A 101 -0.91 16.78 4.57
CA ASP A 101 -1.39 17.24 5.87
C ASP A 101 -1.18 18.76 5.94
N SER A 102 -2.26 19.52 6.14
CA SER A 102 -2.24 20.98 6.17
C SER A 102 -1.56 21.57 7.41
N GLY A 103 -1.30 20.75 8.44
CA GLY A 103 -0.44 21.07 9.57
C GLY A 103 1.04 21.18 9.20
N TYR A 104 1.44 20.69 8.02
CA TYR A 104 2.80 20.86 7.50
C TYR A 104 2.89 22.04 6.52
N GLN A 105 3.98 22.81 6.61
CA GLN A 105 4.22 23.96 5.73
C GLN A 105 4.17 23.60 4.24
N LYS A 106 4.65 22.40 3.88
CA LYS A 106 4.70 21.89 2.50
C LYS A 106 3.52 20.97 2.19
N TYR A 107 2.31 21.43 2.54
CA TYR A 107 1.05 20.74 2.27
C TYR A 107 0.92 20.33 0.78
N ASN A 108 0.82 19.02 0.52
CA ASN A 108 0.66 18.42 -0.81
C ASN A 108 1.72 18.84 -1.85
N PHE A 109 2.93 19.17 -1.39
CA PHE A 109 3.95 19.76 -2.26
C PHE A 109 4.39 18.85 -3.42
N VAL A 110 4.41 17.53 -3.20
CA VAL A 110 4.75 16.55 -4.24
C VAL A 110 3.72 16.54 -5.35
N ALA A 111 2.43 16.44 -5.00
CA ALA A 111 1.34 16.46 -5.98
C ALA A 111 1.33 17.75 -6.80
N LYS A 112 1.53 18.90 -6.15
CA LYS A 112 1.63 20.21 -6.80
C LYS A 112 2.80 20.30 -7.78
N LYS A 113 3.96 19.74 -7.40
CA LYS A 113 5.14 19.68 -8.27
C LYS A 113 4.94 18.74 -9.44
N LEU A 114 4.33 17.59 -9.22
CA LEU A 114 4.06 16.59 -10.25
C LEU A 114 3.09 17.15 -11.30
N ASP A 115 1.96 17.69 -10.86
CA ASP A 115 0.96 18.38 -11.70
C ASP A 115 1.63 19.45 -12.58
N LYS A 116 2.41 20.35 -11.94
CA LYS A 116 3.15 21.37 -12.67
C LYS A 116 4.12 20.78 -13.70
N ARG A 117 4.89 19.73 -13.32
CA ARG A 117 5.90 19.16 -14.21
C ARG A 117 5.28 18.43 -15.39
N LEU A 118 4.17 17.71 -15.20
CA LEU A 118 3.43 17.05 -16.27
C LEU A 118 2.90 18.08 -17.28
N SER A 119 2.32 19.19 -16.78
CA SER A 119 1.89 20.30 -17.63
C SER A 119 3.05 20.97 -18.36
N ASP A 120 4.19 21.21 -17.70
CA ASP A 120 5.38 21.80 -18.33
C ASP A 120 6.00 20.89 -19.43
N LEU A 121 5.64 19.60 -19.44
CA LEU A 121 6.04 18.59 -20.44
C LEU A 121 4.97 18.33 -21.51
N GLY A 122 3.88 19.10 -21.53
CA GLY A 122 2.88 19.07 -22.61
C GLY A 122 1.65 18.20 -22.34
N ALA A 123 1.57 17.57 -21.17
CA ALA A 123 0.40 16.77 -20.80
C ALA A 123 -0.81 17.66 -20.47
N MET A 124 -2.01 17.16 -20.73
CA MET A 124 -3.27 17.88 -20.46
C MET A 124 -3.94 17.36 -19.18
N ALA A 125 -4.14 18.24 -18.20
CA ALA A 125 -4.90 17.91 -16.99
C ALA A 125 -6.39 17.76 -17.33
N ILE A 126 -7.00 16.64 -16.97
CA ILE A 126 -8.43 16.37 -17.22
C ILE A 126 -9.32 16.83 -16.07
N VAL A 127 -8.75 16.97 -14.89
CA VAL A 127 -9.41 17.47 -13.68
C VAL A 127 -8.43 18.32 -12.89
N GLU A 128 -8.94 19.23 -12.06
CA GLU A 128 -8.11 19.93 -11.10
C GLU A 128 -7.46 18.93 -10.13
N LYS A 129 -6.20 19.16 -9.76
CA LYS A 129 -5.49 18.33 -8.77
C LYS A 129 -6.28 18.24 -7.46
N GLY A 130 -6.52 17.03 -6.99
CA GLY A 130 -7.12 16.80 -5.68
C GLY A 130 -6.05 16.95 -4.60
N LEU A 131 -6.40 17.59 -3.49
CA LEU A 131 -5.51 17.81 -2.35
C LEU A 131 -6.18 17.23 -1.09
N GLY A 132 -5.89 15.97 -0.80
CA GLY A 132 -6.33 15.30 0.42
C GLY A 132 -5.57 15.83 1.65
N ASP A 133 -6.32 16.01 2.75
CA ASP A 133 -5.81 16.56 4.00
C ASP A 133 -6.05 15.60 5.17
N ASP A 134 -4.97 15.17 5.82
CA ASP A 134 -5.03 14.30 7.00
C ASP A 134 -5.56 15.03 8.25
N GLN A 135 -5.54 16.37 8.27
CA GLN A 135 -6.13 17.16 9.37
C GLN A 135 -7.65 17.26 9.29
N HIS A 136 -8.26 16.90 8.15
CA HIS A 136 -9.71 16.96 8.00
C HIS A 136 -10.39 15.86 8.85
N PRO A 137 -11.57 16.09 9.47
CA PRO A 137 -12.25 15.08 10.28
C PRO A 137 -12.56 13.76 9.55
N SER A 138 -12.81 13.85 8.24
CA SER A 138 -12.98 12.68 7.34
C SER A 138 -11.69 12.27 6.62
N GLY A 139 -10.54 12.79 7.05
CA GLY A 139 -9.24 12.61 6.39
C GLY A 139 -9.23 13.00 4.92
N TYR A 140 -8.35 12.36 4.16
CA TYR A 140 -8.19 12.61 2.73
C TYR A 140 -9.45 12.29 1.90
N GLU A 141 -10.40 11.50 2.43
CA GLU A 141 -11.64 11.12 1.73
C GLU A 141 -12.50 12.36 1.39
N ALA A 142 -12.46 13.40 2.23
CA ALA A 142 -13.24 14.62 2.01
C ALA A 142 -12.87 15.34 0.71
N ALA A 143 -11.61 15.24 0.28
CA ALA A 143 -11.17 15.75 -1.02
C ALA A 143 -11.29 14.69 -2.12
N LEU A 144 -11.11 13.41 -1.78
CA LEU A 144 -11.13 12.31 -2.75
C LEU A 144 -12.51 12.11 -3.38
N ASP A 145 -13.57 12.11 -2.57
CA ASP A 145 -14.95 11.88 -3.03
C ASP A 145 -15.38 12.88 -4.13
N PRO A 146 -15.33 14.22 -3.92
CA PRO A 146 -15.69 15.17 -4.97
C PRO A 146 -14.72 15.17 -6.16
N TRP A 147 -13.44 14.85 -5.92
CA TRP A 147 -12.45 14.73 -6.97
C TRP A 147 -12.74 13.54 -7.90
N MET A 148 -13.12 12.38 -7.35
CA MET A 148 -13.52 11.21 -8.13
C MET A 148 -14.77 11.49 -8.99
N LEU A 149 -15.77 12.20 -8.46
CA LEU A 149 -16.96 12.59 -9.25
C LEU A 149 -16.59 13.42 -10.49
N SER A 150 -15.66 14.36 -10.31
CA SER A 150 -15.13 15.17 -11.40
C SER A 150 -14.32 14.31 -12.39
N LEU A 151 -13.52 13.38 -11.87
CA LEU A 151 -12.71 12.46 -12.66
C LEU A 151 -13.57 11.59 -13.58
N TRP A 152 -14.61 10.95 -13.06
CA TRP A 152 -15.47 10.08 -13.87
C TRP A 152 -16.16 10.84 -15.00
N SER A 153 -16.75 11.99 -14.67
CA SER A 153 -17.40 12.87 -15.64
C SER A 153 -16.45 13.24 -16.79
N MET A 154 -15.18 13.51 -16.44
CA MET A 154 -14.17 13.90 -17.41
C MET A 154 -13.61 12.75 -18.23
N LEU A 155 -13.37 11.59 -17.63
CA LEU A 155 -12.98 10.38 -18.34
C LEU A 155 -14.04 9.98 -19.38
N ASN A 156 -15.33 10.07 -19.02
CA ASN A 156 -16.42 9.78 -19.95
C ASN A 156 -16.47 10.79 -21.11
N ARG A 157 -16.19 12.07 -20.84
CA ARG A 157 -16.17 13.11 -21.87
C ARG A 157 -15.02 12.92 -22.86
N ILE A 158 -13.84 12.50 -22.38
CA ILE A 158 -12.64 12.34 -23.20
C ILE A 158 -12.71 11.04 -24.00
N ASN A 159 -13.12 9.95 -23.36
CA ASN A 159 -13.25 8.66 -24.00
C ASN A 159 -14.40 7.85 -23.38
N PRO A 160 -15.61 7.91 -23.96
CA PRO A 160 -16.76 7.14 -23.48
C PRO A 160 -16.53 5.64 -23.41
N LYS A 161 -15.52 5.10 -24.13
CA LYS A 161 -15.18 3.67 -24.09
C LYS A 161 -14.65 3.21 -22.74
N PHE A 162 -14.23 4.11 -21.84
CA PHE A 162 -13.93 3.75 -20.46
C PHE A 162 -15.17 3.25 -19.71
N PHE A 163 -16.37 3.71 -20.09
CA PHE A 163 -17.63 3.37 -19.44
C PHE A 163 -18.64 2.87 -20.48
N PRO A 164 -18.50 1.62 -20.98
CA PRO A 164 -19.31 1.09 -22.08
C PRO A 164 -20.81 1.04 -21.77
N HIS A 165 -21.18 1.08 -20.48
CA HIS A 165 -22.56 1.06 -20.00
C HIS A 165 -23.02 2.41 -19.45
N GLY A 166 -22.23 3.47 -19.61
CA GLY A 166 -22.47 4.80 -19.05
C GLY A 166 -21.94 4.97 -17.62
N LEU A 167 -21.93 6.23 -17.16
CA LEU A 167 -21.37 6.64 -15.87
C LEU A 167 -22.14 6.13 -14.65
N ASP A 168 -23.46 5.98 -14.79
CA ASP A 168 -24.36 5.55 -13.72
C ASP A 168 -24.43 4.02 -13.61
N PHE A 169 -23.80 3.31 -14.55
CA PHE A 169 -23.70 1.86 -14.46
C PHE A 169 -22.77 1.48 -13.31
N ALA A 170 -23.31 0.76 -12.34
CA ALA A 170 -22.56 0.13 -11.28
C ALA A 170 -22.81 -1.37 -11.33
N ILE A 171 -21.75 -2.15 -11.54
CA ILE A 171 -21.77 -3.58 -11.29
C ILE A 171 -22.11 -3.78 -9.81
N PRO A 172 -23.14 -4.58 -9.46
CA PRO A 172 -23.50 -4.81 -8.07
C PRO A 172 -22.30 -5.32 -7.28
N ASP A 173 -22.12 -4.79 -6.07
CA ASP A 173 -20.94 -5.05 -5.22
C ASP A 173 -20.64 -6.54 -5.04
N MET A 174 -21.66 -7.39 -4.97
CA MET A 174 -21.50 -8.84 -4.91
C MET A 174 -20.60 -9.36 -6.04
N LYS A 175 -20.80 -8.94 -7.30
CA LYS A 175 -20.03 -9.47 -8.45
C LYS A 175 -18.58 -8.98 -8.53
N LEU A 176 -18.26 -7.83 -7.93
CA LEU A 176 -16.89 -7.30 -7.87
C LEU A 176 -16.11 -7.88 -6.69
N VAL A 177 -16.77 -7.99 -5.54
CA VAL A 177 -16.19 -8.53 -4.32
C VAL A 177 -16.03 -10.06 -4.39
N ASP A 178 -16.79 -10.74 -5.26
CA ASP A 178 -16.65 -12.17 -5.57
C ASP A 178 -15.26 -12.56 -6.16
N GLN A 179 -14.42 -11.60 -6.54
CA GLN A 179 -13.04 -11.87 -6.94
C GLN A 179 -12.05 -11.42 -5.87
N PRO A 180 -11.86 -12.21 -4.79
CA PRO A 180 -10.86 -11.88 -3.80
C PRO A 180 -9.49 -11.82 -4.48
N LYS A 181 -8.77 -10.71 -4.27
CA LYS A 181 -7.39 -10.52 -4.75
C LYS A 181 -6.40 -11.52 -4.16
N VAL A 182 -6.85 -12.26 -3.14
CA VAL A 182 -6.07 -13.18 -2.35
C VAL A 182 -6.84 -14.50 -2.21
N GLN A 183 -6.14 -15.61 -2.38
CA GLN A 183 -6.63 -16.94 -2.09
C GLN A 183 -5.88 -17.49 -0.88
N ILE A 184 -6.63 -17.98 0.10
CA ILE A 184 -6.09 -18.66 1.28
C ILE A 184 -6.26 -20.15 1.08
N ALA A 185 -5.17 -20.91 1.17
CA ALA A 185 -5.19 -22.37 1.17
C ALA A 185 -4.91 -22.88 2.58
N TYR A 186 -5.80 -23.73 3.09
CA TYR A 186 -5.67 -24.41 4.38
C TYR A 186 -4.95 -25.75 4.19
N HIS A 187 -4.07 -26.09 5.13
CA HIS A 187 -3.27 -27.31 5.12
C HIS A 187 -3.61 -28.14 6.37
N GLY A 188 -3.76 -29.46 6.22
CA GLY A 188 -3.94 -30.38 7.34
C GLY A 188 -2.62 -30.68 8.07
N ASP A 189 -2.73 -31.18 9.30
CA ASP A 189 -1.61 -31.42 10.23
C ASP A 189 -0.48 -32.29 9.64
N ASP A 190 -0.81 -33.22 8.73
CA ASP A 190 0.11 -34.21 8.17
C ASP A 190 1.31 -33.64 7.38
N LYS A 191 1.33 -32.33 7.04
CA LYS A 191 2.40 -31.70 6.23
C LYS A 191 3.40 -30.86 7.02
N VAL A 192 3.18 -30.60 8.30
CA VAL A 192 3.95 -29.57 9.04
C VAL A 192 5.14 -30.16 9.80
N ASP A 193 5.04 -31.41 10.26
CA ASP A 193 6.04 -32.04 11.16
C ASP A 193 7.42 -32.30 10.53
N SER A 194 7.58 -32.17 9.21
CA SER A 194 8.86 -32.46 8.55
C SER A 194 9.79 -31.24 8.41
N GLN A 195 9.34 -30.03 8.74
CA GLN A 195 10.08 -28.79 8.44
C GLN A 195 10.13 -27.77 9.60
N VAL A 196 9.62 -28.13 10.78
CA VAL A 196 9.84 -27.39 12.03
C VAL A 196 11.11 -27.97 12.69
N PRO A 197 12.14 -27.16 13.00
CA PRO A 197 13.32 -27.67 13.68
C PRO A 197 12.93 -28.26 15.04
N PRO A 198 13.43 -29.45 15.41
CA PRO A 198 13.12 -30.04 16.70
C PRO A 198 13.73 -29.18 17.81
N ASN A 199 13.00 -29.06 18.92
CA ASN A 199 13.44 -28.43 20.16
C ASN A 199 14.86 -28.90 20.52
N SER A 200 15.85 -28.02 20.37
CA SER A 200 17.20 -28.21 20.88
C SER A 200 17.54 -27.04 21.80
N ASP A 201 17.63 -27.34 23.08
CA ASP A 201 17.63 -26.44 24.23
C ASP A 201 18.80 -25.46 24.36
N ASN A 202 19.69 -25.28 23.38
CA ASN A 202 20.75 -24.29 23.50
C ASN A 202 21.17 -23.74 22.13
N LEU A 203 21.04 -22.41 21.99
CA LEU A 203 21.49 -21.54 20.90
C LEU A 203 20.57 -21.38 19.67
N LEU A 204 19.36 -20.77 19.75
CA LEU A 204 18.61 -20.32 18.55
C LEU A 204 17.43 -19.29 18.73
N ASP A 205 17.29 -18.54 19.82
CA ASP A 205 16.08 -17.68 20.09
C ASP A 205 15.65 -16.74 18.95
N LEU A 206 16.59 -16.13 18.22
CA LEU A 206 16.25 -15.18 17.15
C LEU A 206 15.71 -15.86 15.87
N LYS A 207 16.14 -17.10 15.56
CA LYS A 207 15.66 -17.80 14.36
C LYS A 207 14.19 -18.22 14.50
N TRP A 208 13.74 -18.51 15.72
CA TRP A 208 12.33 -18.81 16.02
C TRP A 208 11.42 -17.62 15.75
N ILE A 209 11.93 -16.39 15.88
CA ILE A 209 11.20 -15.15 15.57
C ILE A 209 11.34 -14.79 14.09
N GLU A 210 12.54 -14.90 13.53
CA GLU A 210 12.85 -14.51 12.16
C GLU A 210 12.08 -15.34 11.11
N ILE A 211 12.00 -16.66 11.28
CA ILE A 211 11.40 -17.56 10.28
C ILE A 211 9.89 -17.30 10.09
N PRO A 212 9.05 -17.26 11.14
CA PRO A 212 7.64 -16.92 10.98
C PRO A 212 7.43 -15.52 10.39
N MET A 213 8.25 -14.54 10.78
CA MET A 213 8.19 -13.18 10.22
C MET A 213 8.48 -13.15 8.73
N GLU A 214 9.55 -13.81 8.28
CA GLU A 214 9.90 -13.90 6.86
C GLU A 214 8.79 -14.59 6.06
N ARG A 215 8.28 -15.71 6.58
CA ARG A 215 7.17 -16.46 5.95
C ARG A 215 5.92 -15.58 5.81
N ALA A 216 5.48 -14.98 6.90
CA ALA A 216 4.26 -14.15 6.91
C ALA A 216 4.38 -12.96 5.95
N ARG A 217 5.54 -12.28 5.95
CA ARG A 217 5.76 -11.09 5.10
C ARG A 217 5.96 -11.42 3.63
N SER A 218 6.55 -12.57 3.30
CA SER A 218 6.59 -13.07 1.91
C SER A 218 5.20 -13.34 1.31
N MET A 219 4.21 -13.44 2.18
CA MET A 219 2.82 -13.72 1.85
C MET A 219 1.91 -12.48 1.95
N SER A 220 2.43 -11.34 2.42
CA SER A 220 1.68 -10.09 2.53
C SER A 220 1.96 -9.16 1.32
N ARG A 221 0.99 -8.30 0.97
CA ARG A 221 1.16 -7.29 -0.11
C ARG A 221 1.96 -6.07 0.33
N GLY A 222 2.23 -5.94 1.63
CA GLY A 222 2.92 -4.78 2.17
C GLY A 222 4.33 -4.71 1.60
N LYS A 223 4.58 -3.76 0.69
CA LYS A 223 5.94 -3.43 0.27
C LYS A 223 6.62 -2.70 1.42
N PHE A 224 7.57 -3.38 2.06
CA PHE A 224 8.45 -2.74 3.03
C PHE A 224 9.51 -1.93 2.28
N THR A 225 9.95 -0.84 2.89
CA THR A 225 10.94 0.13 2.35
C THR A 225 12.20 -0.54 1.79
N ASN A 226 12.54 -1.73 2.31
CA ASN A 226 13.53 -2.64 1.73
C ASN A 226 12.84 -3.87 1.11
N VAL A 227 13.32 -4.28 -0.08
CA VAL A 227 12.96 -5.50 -0.83
C VAL A 227 13.09 -6.81 0.00
N LYS A 228 13.58 -6.71 1.24
CA LYS A 228 13.76 -7.84 2.15
C LYS A 228 12.49 -8.06 2.96
N ASN A 229 11.97 -9.30 2.92
CA ASN A 229 10.90 -9.76 3.81
C ASN A 229 11.33 -9.94 5.29
N ARG A 230 12.52 -9.45 5.65
CA ARG A 230 13.14 -9.61 6.96
C ARG A 230 13.66 -8.28 7.50
N PRO A 231 13.61 -8.06 8.83
CA PRO A 231 14.25 -6.90 9.44
C PRO A 231 15.77 -6.93 9.18
N ASP A 232 16.39 -5.76 9.08
CA ASP A 232 17.84 -5.66 8.88
C ASP A 232 18.63 -6.06 10.14
N CYS A 233 18.03 -5.94 11.33
CA CYS A 233 18.60 -6.40 12.60
C CYS A 233 17.54 -6.69 13.67
N PHE A 234 17.97 -7.40 14.71
CA PHE A 234 17.26 -7.54 15.97
C PHE A 234 17.97 -6.74 17.06
N LEU A 235 17.17 -6.00 17.81
CA LEU A 235 17.62 -5.10 18.86
C LEU A 235 16.98 -5.50 20.19
N LYS A 236 17.79 -5.60 21.24
CA LYS A 236 17.32 -5.75 22.62
C LYS A 236 17.16 -4.37 23.24
N MET A 237 15.97 -4.06 23.72
CA MET A 237 15.74 -2.85 24.51
C MET A 237 16.43 -2.99 25.86
N ILE A 238 17.46 -2.20 26.11
CA ILE A 238 18.25 -2.20 27.36
C ILE A 238 17.80 -1.11 28.33
N LYS A 239 17.08 -0.10 27.84
CA LYS A 239 16.52 0.97 28.68
C LYS A 239 15.18 1.44 28.16
N ASN A 240 14.28 1.76 29.09
CA ASN A 240 12.97 2.36 28.87
C ASN A 240 12.73 3.37 29.98
N GLN A 241 12.93 4.66 29.69
CA GLN A 241 12.85 5.73 30.68
C GLN A 241 11.74 6.71 30.32
N PRO A 242 10.75 6.98 31.19
CA PRO A 242 9.78 8.05 30.97
C PRO A 242 10.47 9.42 31.03
N LEU A 243 10.21 10.25 30.03
CA LEU A 243 10.66 11.64 29.96
C LEU A 243 9.59 12.62 30.46
N THR A 244 8.33 12.21 30.44
CA THR A 244 7.19 12.98 30.96
C THR A 244 6.95 12.69 32.44
N ARG A 245 6.54 13.73 33.19
CA ARG A 245 6.12 13.58 34.58
C ARG A 245 4.82 12.78 34.69
N ALA A 246 4.67 12.03 35.78
CA ALA A 246 3.41 11.37 36.13
C ALA A 246 2.23 12.36 36.14
N GLY A 247 1.09 11.95 35.58
CA GLY A 247 -0.11 12.77 35.46
C GLY A 247 -0.15 13.72 34.24
N CYS A 248 0.92 13.78 33.43
CA CYS A 248 0.85 14.38 32.11
C CYS A 248 -0.05 13.52 31.20
N GLY A 249 -0.93 14.13 30.40
CA GLY A 249 -1.77 13.41 29.42
C GLY A 249 -1.01 12.82 28.23
N LYS A 250 0.31 12.95 28.19
CA LYS A 250 1.20 12.39 27.16
C LYS A 250 2.27 11.53 27.83
N ASP A 251 2.54 10.35 27.27
CA ASP A 251 3.64 9.46 27.65
C ASP A 251 4.75 9.55 26.61
N VAL A 252 5.86 10.21 26.96
CA VAL A 252 7.05 10.30 26.11
C VAL A 252 8.17 9.52 26.78
N ARG A 253 8.83 8.64 26.02
CA ARG A 253 9.84 7.71 26.55
C ARG A 253 11.14 7.77 25.77
N HIS A 254 12.24 7.56 26.49
CA HIS A 254 13.58 7.34 25.96
C HIS A 254 13.88 5.84 25.96
N PHE A 255 14.27 5.31 24.81
CA PHE A 255 14.65 3.91 24.64
C PHE A 255 16.12 3.81 24.25
N GLU A 256 16.81 2.83 24.82
CA GLU A 256 18.16 2.44 24.39
C GLU A 256 18.12 0.99 23.93
N PHE A 257 18.82 0.70 22.85
CA PHE A 257 18.82 -0.59 22.18
C PHE A 257 20.26 -1.11 22.02
N GLU A 258 20.42 -2.41 22.17
CA GLU A 258 21.67 -3.13 21.92
C GLU A 258 21.47 -4.15 20.80
N PHE A 259 22.43 -4.26 19.88
CA PHE A 259 22.38 -5.25 18.81
C PHE A 259 22.51 -6.66 19.39
N VAL A 260 21.58 -7.54 19.03
CA VAL A 260 21.65 -8.98 19.31
C VAL A 260 21.86 -9.81 18.04
N SER A 261 21.82 -9.15 16.88
CA SER A 261 22.21 -9.68 15.57
C SER A 261 23.38 -8.88 14.98
N SER A 262 23.66 -9.05 13.69
CA SER A 262 24.61 -8.20 12.95
C SER A 262 24.33 -6.72 13.19
N ALA A 263 25.38 -5.99 13.55
CA ALA A 263 25.31 -4.55 13.73
C ALA A 263 25.02 -3.85 12.39
N VAL A 264 24.18 -2.83 12.46
CA VAL A 264 23.85 -1.96 11.33
C VAL A 264 24.56 -0.63 11.55
N GLU A 265 25.23 -0.13 10.53
CA GLU A 265 25.85 1.20 10.56
C GLU A 265 24.75 2.26 10.51
N TYR A 266 24.85 3.27 11.36
CA TYR A 266 23.95 4.43 11.37
C TYR A 266 24.71 5.69 11.75
N GLN A 267 24.18 6.84 11.34
CA GLN A 267 24.67 8.17 11.65
C GLN A 267 23.65 8.96 12.47
N VAL A 268 24.13 10.02 13.13
CA VAL A 268 23.24 10.94 13.84
C VAL A 268 22.28 11.60 12.84
N GLY A 269 20.99 11.44 13.07
CA GLY A 269 19.93 11.92 12.18
C GLY A 269 19.24 10.82 11.38
N ASP A 270 19.78 9.59 11.38
CA ASP A 270 19.11 8.44 10.78
C ASP A 270 17.85 8.06 11.55
N VAL A 271 16.93 7.40 10.83
CA VAL A 271 15.63 6.96 11.35
C VAL A 271 15.68 5.47 11.62
N LEU A 272 15.27 5.07 12.83
CA LEU A 272 15.04 3.66 13.16
C LEU A 272 13.58 3.30 12.88
N GLU A 273 13.36 2.44 11.88
CA GLU A 273 12.05 1.83 11.64
C GLU A 273 11.86 0.62 12.56
N VAL A 274 10.85 0.69 13.44
CA VAL A 274 10.53 -0.40 14.38
C VAL A 274 9.31 -1.14 13.85
N LEU A 275 9.43 -2.45 13.73
CA LEU A 275 8.27 -3.28 13.43
C LEU A 275 7.43 -3.52 14.69
N PRO A 276 6.17 -3.08 14.75
CA PRO A 276 5.31 -3.37 15.89
C PRO A 276 4.78 -4.81 15.82
N GLY A 277 4.60 -5.43 16.99
CA GLY A 277 3.73 -6.60 17.16
C GLY A 277 2.32 -6.16 17.53
N GLN A 278 1.31 -6.94 17.14
CA GLN A 278 -0.08 -6.69 17.53
C GLN A 278 -0.32 -7.07 19.00
N ASN A 279 -1.33 -6.44 19.62
CA ASN A 279 -1.75 -6.84 20.96
C ASN A 279 -2.35 -8.27 20.91
N PRO A 280 -1.80 -9.25 21.66
CA PRO A 280 -2.27 -10.64 21.58
C PRO A 280 -3.77 -10.79 21.88
N SER A 281 -4.28 -10.06 22.87
CA SER A 281 -5.71 -10.10 23.22
C SER A 281 -6.60 -9.55 22.10
N ALA A 282 -6.11 -8.56 21.34
CA ALA A 282 -6.84 -8.03 20.19
C ALA A 282 -6.83 -9.01 19.01
N VAL A 283 -5.72 -9.70 18.78
CA VAL A 283 -5.61 -10.79 17.79
C VAL A 283 -6.59 -11.92 18.14
N ASP A 284 -6.61 -12.36 19.40
CA ASP A 284 -7.52 -13.40 19.87
C ASP A 284 -8.99 -12.99 19.69
N ALA A 285 -9.34 -11.76 20.06
CA ALA A 285 -10.68 -11.23 19.87
C ALA A 285 -11.07 -11.17 18.38
N PHE A 286 -10.15 -10.80 17.49
CA PHE A 286 -10.37 -10.79 16.05
C PHE A 286 -10.63 -12.20 15.50
N ILE A 287 -9.77 -13.16 15.83
CA ILE A 287 -9.89 -14.56 15.39
C ILE A 287 -11.23 -15.15 15.85
N GLN A 288 -11.57 -14.94 17.13
CA GLN A 288 -12.84 -15.38 17.69
C GLN A 288 -14.03 -14.73 16.98
N ARG A 289 -13.97 -13.41 16.73
CA ARG A 289 -15.05 -12.66 16.07
C ARG A 289 -15.32 -13.13 14.64
N CYS A 290 -14.28 -13.60 13.95
CA CYS A 290 -14.33 -14.14 12.60
C CYS A 290 -14.61 -15.65 12.56
N ASN A 291 -14.72 -16.32 13.71
CA ASN A 291 -14.90 -17.78 13.81
C ASN A 291 -13.82 -18.56 13.03
N LEU A 292 -12.57 -18.15 13.16
CA LEU A 292 -11.41 -18.78 12.53
C LEU A 292 -10.74 -19.74 13.52
N ASP A 293 -10.13 -20.80 13.00
CA ASP A 293 -9.26 -21.69 13.76
C ASP A 293 -7.86 -21.07 13.90
N PRO A 294 -7.42 -20.68 15.12
CA PRO A 294 -6.12 -20.06 15.33
C PRO A 294 -4.94 -20.97 14.98
N ASP A 295 -5.11 -22.29 15.11
CA ASP A 295 -4.04 -23.28 14.95
C ASP A 295 -3.95 -23.85 13.53
N ALA A 296 -4.91 -23.51 12.67
CA ALA A 296 -4.88 -23.89 11.27
C ALA A 296 -3.65 -23.36 10.54
N PHE A 297 -3.02 -24.20 9.71
CA PHE A 297 -1.91 -23.80 8.86
C PHE A 297 -2.40 -23.30 7.51
N ILE A 298 -1.94 -22.12 7.11
CA ILE A 298 -2.38 -21.45 5.88
C ILE A 298 -1.21 -21.04 4.99
N THR A 299 -1.48 -20.95 3.69
CA THR A 299 -0.69 -20.18 2.73
C THR A 299 -1.55 -19.15 2.03
N VAL A 300 -0.98 -17.97 1.78
CA VAL A 300 -1.70 -16.84 1.17
C VAL A 300 -1.12 -16.56 -0.21
N HIS A 301 -1.96 -16.62 -1.24
CA HIS A 301 -1.60 -16.47 -2.65
C HIS A 301 -2.30 -15.26 -3.25
N HIS A 302 -1.57 -14.42 -3.99
CA HIS A 302 -2.20 -13.36 -4.77
C HIS A 302 -2.82 -13.96 -6.04
N ARG A 303 -4.05 -13.56 -6.34
CA ARG A 303 -4.68 -13.86 -7.62
C ARG A 303 -4.14 -12.82 -8.61
N ASP A 304 -3.24 -13.22 -9.51
CA ASP A 304 -2.76 -12.34 -10.58
C ASP A 304 -3.95 -11.90 -11.43
N MET A 305 -4.19 -10.59 -11.49
CA MET A 305 -5.29 -10.01 -12.28
C MET A 305 -4.89 -9.59 -13.69
N ASP A 306 -3.67 -9.86 -14.13
CA ASP A 306 -3.31 -9.81 -15.55
C ASP A 306 -2.08 -10.73 -15.78
N ASN A 307 -2.25 -11.71 -16.67
CA ASN A 307 -1.17 -12.53 -17.19
C ASN A 307 -0.18 -11.65 -17.98
N HIS A 308 1.09 -12.06 -17.93
CA HIS A 308 2.27 -11.56 -18.62
C HIS A 308 3.12 -10.51 -17.87
N LEU A 309 4.29 -11.00 -17.45
CA LEU A 309 5.43 -10.28 -16.91
C LEU A 309 5.36 -9.96 -15.41
N LEU A 310 5.34 -11.01 -14.60
CA LEU A 310 6.38 -11.29 -13.62
C LEU A 310 6.20 -12.74 -13.18
N GLN A 311 7.06 -13.61 -13.68
CA GLN A 311 7.27 -14.94 -13.12
C GLN A 311 7.94 -14.75 -11.74
N SER A 312 7.20 -14.20 -10.77
CA SER A 312 7.67 -14.17 -9.39
C SER A 312 7.54 -15.59 -8.87
N CYS A 313 8.64 -16.34 -9.01
CA CYS A 313 8.99 -17.51 -8.21
C CYS A 313 7.79 -18.19 -7.53
N THR A 314 7.29 -19.25 -8.15
CA THR A 314 6.53 -20.31 -7.47
C THR A 314 7.43 -21.04 -6.47
N ILE A 315 8.07 -20.31 -5.55
CA ILE A 315 8.65 -20.88 -4.35
C ILE A 315 7.44 -21.42 -3.59
N ALA A 316 7.43 -22.72 -3.33
CA ALA A 316 6.43 -23.35 -2.50
C ALA A 316 6.37 -22.57 -1.17
N LYS A 317 5.31 -21.78 -1.00
CA LYS A 317 5.09 -21.00 0.21
C LYS A 317 4.93 -22.00 1.36
N VAL A 318 5.81 -21.90 2.35
CA VAL A 318 5.75 -22.76 3.53
C VAL A 318 4.55 -22.30 4.37
N PRO A 319 3.63 -23.20 4.77
CA PRO A 319 2.51 -22.83 5.61
C PRO A 319 2.94 -22.19 6.92
N ILE A 320 2.12 -21.27 7.42
CA ILE A 320 2.26 -20.64 8.73
C ILE A 320 0.94 -20.81 9.49
N ARG A 321 1.01 -20.88 10.82
CA ARG A 321 -0.17 -20.86 11.66
C ARG A 321 -0.96 -19.55 11.45
N LEU A 322 -2.28 -19.65 11.36
CA LEU A 322 -3.18 -18.54 11.06
C LEU A 322 -3.00 -17.40 12.09
N LYS A 323 -2.92 -17.72 13.37
CA LYS A 323 -2.70 -16.72 14.43
C LYS A 323 -1.43 -15.90 14.23
N ASP A 324 -0.31 -16.56 13.89
CA ASP A 324 0.97 -15.90 13.66
C ASP A 324 0.91 -15.01 12.41
N PHE A 325 0.21 -15.45 11.36
CA PHE A 325 0.00 -14.63 10.17
C PHE A 325 -0.76 -13.34 10.50
N VAL A 326 -1.86 -13.43 11.27
CA VAL A 326 -2.65 -12.27 11.68
C VAL A 326 -1.81 -11.31 12.52
N GLU A 327 -1.11 -11.82 13.53
CA GLU A 327 -0.28 -11.03 14.45
C GLU A 327 0.85 -10.27 13.73
N LEU A 328 1.46 -10.88 12.71
CA LEU A 328 2.65 -10.34 12.05
C LEU A 328 2.34 -9.48 10.81
N THR A 329 1.12 -9.54 10.26
CA THR A 329 0.82 -8.91 8.95
C THR A 329 -0.44 -8.06 8.93
N MET A 330 -1.34 -8.19 9.90
CA MET A 330 -2.62 -7.50 9.89
C MET A 330 -2.69 -6.46 11.01
N ASP A 331 -3.09 -5.25 10.65
CA ASP A 331 -3.49 -4.26 11.65
C ASP A 331 -4.96 -4.49 12.03
N VAL A 332 -5.18 -5.16 13.15
CA VAL A 332 -6.52 -5.53 13.64
C VAL A 332 -7.06 -4.58 14.71
N ALA A 333 -6.24 -3.66 15.22
CA ALA A 333 -6.58 -2.88 16.41
C ALA A 333 -6.05 -1.44 16.46
N SER A 334 -5.03 -1.10 15.66
CA SER A 334 -4.33 0.18 15.81
C SER A 334 -5.04 1.34 15.08
N ALA A 335 -5.78 1.04 14.01
CA ALA A 335 -6.49 2.02 13.21
C ALA A 335 -8.00 1.76 13.16
N SER A 336 -8.78 2.85 13.06
CA SER A 336 -10.19 2.76 12.70
C SER A 336 -10.33 2.11 11.31
N PRO A 337 -11.21 1.10 11.14
CA PRO A 337 -11.44 0.51 9.83
C PRO A 337 -11.84 1.57 8.81
N ARG A 338 -11.27 1.50 7.61
CA ARG A 338 -11.61 2.41 6.51
C ARG A 338 -13.06 2.23 6.08
N ARG A 339 -13.66 3.24 5.47
CA ARG A 339 -15.06 3.20 4.97
C ARG A 339 -15.34 1.96 4.13
N TYR A 340 -14.40 1.58 3.27
CA TYR A 340 -14.51 0.39 2.43
C TYR A 340 -14.67 -0.92 3.21
N PHE A 341 -14.07 -1.05 4.40
CA PHE A 341 -14.26 -2.23 5.25
C PHE A 341 -15.73 -2.41 5.61
N PHE A 342 -16.43 -1.32 5.94
CA PHE A 342 -17.85 -1.35 6.25
C PHE A 342 -18.70 -1.63 5.00
N GLU A 343 -18.37 -1.02 3.86
CA GLU A 343 -19.02 -1.33 2.58
C GLU A 343 -18.93 -2.83 2.25
N ALA A 344 -17.72 -3.40 2.27
CA ALA A 344 -17.50 -4.82 1.99
C ALA A 344 -18.18 -5.73 3.01
N ARG A 345 -18.19 -5.35 4.29
CA ARG A 345 -18.83 -6.13 5.34
C ARG A 345 -20.33 -6.28 5.12
N THR A 346 -21.04 -5.28 4.60
CA THR A 346 -22.50 -5.37 4.36
C THR A 346 -22.92 -6.55 3.47
N LEU A 347 -21.99 -7.12 2.70
CA LEU A 347 -22.23 -8.26 1.82
C LEU A 347 -22.20 -9.61 2.54
N TYR A 348 -21.63 -9.66 3.75
CA TYR A 348 -21.40 -10.89 4.53
C TYR A 348 -22.14 -10.88 5.88
N VAL A 349 -23.09 -9.95 6.07
CA VAL A 349 -23.91 -9.82 7.29
C VAL A 349 -25.15 -10.70 7.22
#